data_AF-A0A9Q8L9S2-F1
#
_entry.id   AF-A0A9Q8L9S2-F1
#
_cell.length_a   1.000
_cell.length_b   1.000
_cell.length_c   1.000
_cell.angle_alpha   90.00
_cell.angle_beta   90.00
_cell.angle_gamma   90.00
#
_symmetry.space_group_name_H-M   'P 1'
#
loop_
_entity.id
_entity.type
_entity.pdbx_description
1 polymer ?
#
loop_
_entity_poly.entity_id
_entity_poly.type
_entity_poly.pdbx_seq_one_letter_code
_entity_poly.pdbx_strand_id
1 'polypeptide(L)'
;MVDFSDSTTQYAAGVSLLALIAAFLMVQPTPLVKWLQKKNYQYEVTFSLYMLTPTEKFVFNSILFLTLSMFLIATIVYLPGHVKFLTLRAYYYMSGDAALVTSSRQAADKLMGSATGVLDAATGWYHAAINGSATTATAGAVQEAVTQVAERVKEVVGEV
;
A
#
# COMPACT_ATOMS: atom_id res chain seq x y z
N MET A 1 43.13 8.13 -3.09
CA MET A 1 42.12 7.22 -2.52
C MET A 1 40.83 7.56 -3.24
N VAL A 2 40.29 6.66 -4.07
CA VAL A 2 39.06 6.93 -4.85
C VAL A 2 37.90 6.95 -3.85
N ASP A 3 37.24 8.10 -3.70
CA ASP A 3 36.12 8.26 -2.78
C ASP A 3 34.84 7.70 -3.42
N PHE A 4 34.35 6.58 -2.88
CA PHE A 4 33.15 5.89 -3.35
C PHE A 4 31.85 6.55 -2.84
N SER A 5 31.94 7.65 -2.09
CA SER A 5 30.78 8.39 -1.57
C SER A 5 30.17 9.38 -2.57
N ASP A 6 30.88 9.71 -3.65
CA ASP A 6 30.38 10.64 -4.66
C ASP A 6 29.42 9.94 -5.65
N SER A 7 28.22 10.50 -5.79
CA SER A 7 27.12 9.91 -6.58
C SER A 7 27.53 9.71 -8.05
N THR A 8 28.31 10.64 -8.61
CA THR A 8 28.85 10.55 -9.97
C THR A 8 29.82 9.38 -10.13
N THR A 9 30.65 9.12 -9.11
CA THR A 9 31.57 7.98 -9.10
C THR A 9 30.83 6.65 -8.94
N GLN A 10 29.72 6.62 -8.19
CA GLN A 10 28.85 5.44 -8.06
C GLN A 10 28.15 5.10 -9.38
N TYR A 11 27.64 6.09 -10.12
CA TYR A 11 27.05 5.85 -11.44
C TYR A 11 28.10 5.42 -12.47
N ALA A 12 29.27 6.06 -12.48
CA ALA A 12 30.36 5.66 -13.38
C ALA A 12 30.85 4.23 -13.11
N ALA A 13 30.98 3.86 -11.82
CA ALA A 13 31.31 2.50 -11.41
C ALA A 13 30.19 1.51 -11.76
N GLY A 14 28.93 1.89 -11.56
CA GLY A 14 27.77 1.08 -11.93
C GLY A 14 27.67 0.82 -13.43
N VAL A 15 27.86 1.85 -14.26
CA VAL A 15 27.88 1.74 -15.73
C VAL A 15 29.07 0.90 -16.19
N SER A 16 30.24 1.05 -15.58
CA SER A 16 31.42 0.24 -15.88
C SER A 16 31.21 -1.23 -15.51
N LEU A 17 30.59 -1.50 -14.36
CA LEU A 17 30.23 -2.86 -13.94
C LEU A 17 29.21 -3.49 -14.89
N LEU A 18 28.19 -2.73 -15.30
CA LEU A 18 27.15 -3.18 -16.23
C LEU A 18 27.73 -3.43 -17.62
N ALA A 19 28.67 -2.60 -18.08
CA ALA A 19 29.42 -2.79 -19.32
C ALA A 19 30.33 -4.01 -19.26
N LEU A 20 31.00 -4.27 -18.13
CA LEU A 20 31.82 -5.47 -17.92
C LEU A 20 30.97 -6.73 -17.86
N ILE A 21 29.80 -6.69 -17.20
CA ILE A 21 28.83 -7.78 -17.18
C ILE A 21 28.29 -8.04 -18.59
N ALA A 22 27.98 -6.99 -19.36
CA ALA A 22 27.52 -7.10 -20.74
C ALA A 22 28.62 -7.68 -21.65
N ALA A 23 29.87 -7.22 -21.52
CA ALA A 23 31.02 -7.77 -22.24
C ALA A 23 31.27 -9.24 -21.88
N PHE A 24 31.16 -9.59 -20.59
CA PHE A 24 31.28 -10.97 -20.12
C PHE A 24 30.15 -11.86 -20.68
N LEU A 25 28.91 -11.38 -20.71
CA LEU A 25 27.76 -12.04 -21.33
C LEU A 25 27.90 -12.18 -22.85
N MET A 26 28.60 -11.26 -23.52
CA MET A 26 28.78 -11.26 -24.98
C MET A 26 29.92 -12.20 -25.42
N VAL A 27 30.98 -12.32 -24.61
CA VAL A 27 32.13 -13.20 -24.90
C VAL A 27 31.85 -14.65 -24.49
N GLN A 28 31.07 -14.88 -23.44
CA GLN A 28 30.70 -16.21 -22.98
C GLN A 28 29.28 -16.54 -23.46
N PRO A 29 29.07 -17.55 -24.35
CA PRO A 29 27.73 -18.00 -24.70
C PRO A 29 27.14 -18.80 -23.53
N THR A 30 26.76 -18.08 -22.48
CA THR A 30 26.14 -18.64 -21.27
C THR A 30 24.82 -19.33 -21.64
N PRO A 31 24.41 -20.35 -20.88
CA PRO A 31 23.14 -21.03 -21.12
C PRO A 31 21.95 -20.07 -21.10
N LEU A 32 22.03 -18.97 -20.36
CA LEU A 32 21.00 -17.92 -20.31
C LEU A 32 20.85 -17.18 -21.64
N VAL A 33 21.95 -16.78 -22.29
CA VAL A 33 21.89 -16.09 -23.60
C VAL A 33 21.30 -17.00 -24.67
N LYS A 34 21.71 -18.27 -24.70
CA LYS A 34 21.15 -19.29 -25.61
C LYS A 34 19.67 -19.55 -25.34
N TRP A 35 19.27 -19.59 -24.06
CA TRP A 35 17.88 -19.74 -23.66
C TRP A 35 17.04 -18.53 -24.09
N LEU A 36 17.56 -17.32 -23.92
CA LEU A 36 16.92 -16.07 -24.31
C LEU A 36 16.74 -16.00 -25.84
N GLN A 37 17.78 -16.37 -26.59
CA GLN A 37 17.70 -16.51 -28.05
C GLN A 37 16.62 -17.51 -28.46
N LYS A 38 16.57 -18.70 -27.83
CA LYS A 38 15.53 -19.70 -28.08
C LYS A 38 14.13 -19.17 -27.79
N LYS A 39 13.97 -18.33 -26.76
CA LYS A 39 12.70 -17.68 -26.45
C LYS A 39 12.29 -16.63 -27.48
N ASN A 40 13.23 -15.84 -28.00
CA ASN A 40 12.97 -14.93 -29.12
C ASN A 40 12.53 -15.71 -30.38
N TYR A 41 13.22 -16.79 -30.74
CA TYR A 41 12.83 -17.63 -31.87
C TYR A 41 11.44 -18.26 -31.70
N GLN A 42 11.11 -18.70 -30.48
CA GLN A 42 9.79 -19.26 -30.22
C GLN A 42 8.70 -18.18 -30.28
N TYR A 43 9.00 -16.95 -29.85
CA TYR A 43 8.13 -15.79 -30.03
C TYR A 43 7.84 -15.51 -31.50
N GLU A 44 8.83 -15.66 -32.38
CA GLU A 44 8.65 -15.56 -33.83
C GLU A 44 7.82 -16.72 -34.41
N VAL A 45 7.98 -17.94 -33.91
CA VAL A 45 7.33 -19.11 -34.52
C VAL A 45 5.90 -19.37 -34.01
N THR A 46 5.61 -19.06 -32.74
CA THR A 46 4.32 -19.43 -32.11
C THR A 46 3.38 -18.26 -31.87
N PHE A 47 3.85 -17.03 -31.96
CA PHE A 47 3.00 -15.86 -31.76
C PHE A 47 2.45 -15.37 -33.10
N SER A 48 1.13 -15.23 -33.20
CA SER A 48 0.44 -14.78 -34.43
C SER A 48 0.89 -13.38 -34.89
N LEU A 49 1.48 -12.56 -34.02
CA LEU A 49 2.06 -11.27 -34.40
C LEU A 49 3.30 -11.41 -35.30
N TYR A 50 3.91 -12.59 -35.48
CA TYR A 50 5.07 -12.70 -36.37
C TYR A 50 4.75 -12.30 -37.81
N MET A 51 3.49 -12.52 -38.22
CA MET A 51 2.97 -12.19 -39.56
C MET A 51 2.70 -10.69 -39.75
N LEU A 52 2.71 -9.90 -38.68
CA LEU A 52 2.52 -8.46 -38.75
C LEU A 52 3.84 -7.76 -39.07
N THR A 53 3.76 -6.59 -39.70
CA THR A 53 4.95 -5.79 -40.05
C THR A 53 5.69 -5.39 -38.76
N PRO A 54 7.04 -5.31 -38.72
CA PRO A 54 7.80 -5.04 -37.49
C PRO A 54 7.36 -3.77 -36.72
N THR A 55 6.84 -2.77 -37.42
CA THR A 55 6.22 -1.57 -36.83
C THR A 55 4.92 -1.89 -36.08
N GLU A 56 4.11 -2.80 -36.61
CA GLU A 56 2.84 -3.22 -36.02
C GLU A 56 3.04 -4.11 -34.77
N LYS A 57 4.08 -4.95 -34.75
CA LYS A 57 4.47 -5.73 -33.57
C LYS A 57 4.75 -4.85 -32.36
N PHE A 58 5.40 -3.70 -32.58
CA PHE A 58 5.72 -2.72 -31.55
C PHE A 58 4.46 -2.07 -30.98
N VAL A 59 3.51 -1.67 -31.85
CA VAL A 59 2.25 -1.06 -31.43
C VAL A 59 1.42 -2.03 -30.60
N PHE A 60 1.27 -3.28 -31.04
CA PHE A 60 0.49 -4.27 -30.30
C PHE A 60 1.10 -4.59 -28.93
N ASN A 61 2.42 -4.78 -28.86
CA ASN A 61 3.11 -5.04 -27.59
C ASN A 61 3.03 -3.83 -26.64
N SER A 62 2.99 -2.61 -27.19
CA SER A 62 2.80 -1.39 -26.39
C SER A 62 1.38 -1.30 -25.82
N ILE A 63 0.35 -1.63 -26.60
CA ILE A 63 -1.04 -1.68 -26.11
C ILE A 63 -1.19 -2.77 -25.04
N LEU A 64 -0.61 -3.95 -25.27
CA LEU A 64 -0.62 -5.05 -24.31
C LEU A 64 0.11 -4.67 -23.02
N PHE A 65 1.28 -4.05 -23.12
CA PHE A 65 2.03 -3.54 -21.97
C PHE A 65 1.23 -2.48 -21.21
N LEU A 66 0.61 -1.54 -21.92
CA LEU A 66 -0.17 -0.47 -21.31
C LEU A 66 -1.42 -1.00 -20.61
N THR A 67 -2.11 -1.96 -21.23
CA THR A 67 -3.30 -2.62 -20.66
C THR A 67 -2.92 -3.45 -19.44
N LEU A 68 -1.84 -4.22 -19.52
CA LEU A 68 -1.34 -5.03 -18.42
C LEU A 68 -0.83 -4.15 -17.27
N SER A 69 -0.15 -3.05 -17.58
CA SER A 69 0.32 -2.08 -16.59
C SER A 69 -0.85 -1.45 -15.84
N MET A 70 -1.88 -0.98 -16.58
CA MET A 70 -3.11 -0.46 -15.99
C MET A 70 -3.79 -1.51 -15.11
N PHE A 71 -3.86 -2.75 -15.57
CA PHE A 71 -4.44 -3.87 -14.83
C PHE A 71 -3.65 -4.23 -13.57
N LEU A 72 -2.32 -4.23 -13.63
CA LEU A 72 -1.45 -4.52 -12.49
C LEU A 72 -1.61 -3.46 -11.40
N ILE A 73 -1.60 -2.19 -11.78
CA ILE A 73 -1.80 -1.08 -10.84
C ILE A 73 -3.19 -1.14 -10.21
N ALA A 74 -4.23 -1.37 -11.02
CA ALA A 74 -5.58 -1.59 -10.51
C ALA A 74 -5.64 -2.77 -9.53
N THR A 75 -4.96 -3.88 -9.85
CA THR A 75 -4.88 -5.05 -8.97
C THR A 75 -4.18 -4.72 -7.65
N ILE A 76 -3.02 -4.08 -7.69
CA ILE A 76 -2.25 -3.76 -6.46
C ILE A 76 -3.04 -2.83 -5.54
N VAL A 77 -3.76 -1.84 -6.08
CA VAL A 77 -4.48 -0.84 -5.27
C VAL A 77 -5.87 -1.33 -4.84
N TYR A 78 -6.63 -1.96 -5.74
CA TYR A 78 -8.04 -2.30 -5.50
C TYR A 78 -8.22 -3.70 -4.88
N LEU A 79 -7.39 -4.67 -5.27
CA LEU A 79 -7.52 -6.05 -4.80
C LEU A 79 -7.40 -6.21 -3.27
N PRO A 80 -6.47 -5.56 -2.53
CA PRO A 80 -6.36 -5.80 -1.10
C PRO A 80 -7.59 -5.35 -0.32
N GLY A 81 -8.24 -4.25 -0.72
CA GLY A 81 -9.51 -3.82 -0.13
C GLY A 81 -10.63 -4.81 -0.45
N HIS A 82 -10.70 -5.26 -1.72
CA HIS A 82 -11.74 -6.17 -2.18
C HIS A 82 -11.66 -7.57 -1.54
N VAL A 83 -10.45 -8.11 -1.36
CA VAL A 83 -10.23 -9.40 -0.69
C VAL A 83 -10.67 -9.33 0.77
N LYS A 84 -10.36 -8.26 1.49
CA LYS A 84 -10.76 -8.10 2.90
C LYS A 84 -12.28 -8.17 3.06
N PHE A 85 -13.03 -7.47 2.21
CA PHE A 85 -14.49 -7.52 2.22
C PHE A 85 -15.02 -8.93 1.96
N LEU A 86 -14.46 -9.62 0.97
CA LEU A 86 -14.86 -10.98 0.63
C LEU A 86 -14.55 -11.96 1.76
N THR A 87 -13.37 -11.86 2.39
CA THR A 87 -12.98 -12.71 3.53
C THR A 87 -13.88 -12.49 4.74
N LEU A 88 -14.26 -11.25 5.05
CA LEU A 88 -15.19 -10.97 6.16
C LEU A 88 -16.54 -11.63 5.95
N ARG A 89 -17.05 -11.59 4.71
CA ARG A 89 -18.33 -12.22 4.37
C ARG A 89 -18.22 -13.75 4.25
N ALA A 90 -17.10 -14.28 3.78
CA ALA A 90 -16.82 -15.71 3.81
C ALA A 90 -16.73 -16.22 5.25
N TYR A 91 -16.04 -15.47 6.11
CA TYR A 91 -15.93 -15.77 7.54
C TYR A 91 -17.32 -15.72 8.20
N TYR A 92 -18.15 -14.74 7.89
CA TYR A 92 -19.54 -14.67 8.36
C TYR A 92 -20.34 -15.95 8.06
N TYR A 93 -20.23 -16.47 6.83
CA TYR A 93 -20.93 -17.70 6.47
C TYR A 93 -20.32 -18.95 7.12
N MET A 94 -19.05 -18.91 7.51
CA MET A 94 -18.37 -20.05 8.14
C MET A 94 -18.51 -20.08 9.66
N SER A 95 -18.44 -18.94 10.36
CA SER A 95 -18.45 -18.86 11.81
C SER A 95 -19.86 -18.75 12.41
N GLY A 96 -20.87 -18.38 11.62
CA GLY A 96 -22.27 -18.29 12.04
C GLY A 96 -22.59 -17.21 13.08
N ASP A 97 -21.58 -16.63 13.73
CA ASP A 97 -21.74 -15.63 14.76
C ASP A 97 -21.58 -14.20 14.20
N ALA A 98 -22.73 -13.62 13.85
CA ALA A 98 -22.87 -12.24 13.36
C ALA A 98 -22.72 -11.19 14.48
N ALA A 99 -22.91 -11.59 15.73
CA ALA A 99 -22.93 -10.67 16.86
C ALA A 99 -21.51 -10.21 17.21
N LEU A 100 -20.56 -11.13 17.34
CA LEU A 100 -19.21 -10.80 17.79
C LEU A 100 -18.47 -9.80 16.88
N VAL A 101 -18.56 -9.95 15.56
CA VAL A 101 -17.85 -9.07 14.61
C VAL A 101 -18.52 -7.69 14.50
N THR A 102 -19.84 -7.63 14.63
CA THR A 102 -20.59 -6.36 14.61
C THR A 102 -20.43 -5.62 15.93
N SER A 103 -20.48 -6.34 17.06
CA SER A 103 -20.25 -5.80 18.40
C SER A 103 -18.82 -5.32 18.59
N SER A 104 -17.81 -6.03 18.08
CA SER A 104 -16.40 -5.58 18.17
C SER A 104 -16.12 -4.35 17.30
N ARG A 105 -16.78 -4.21 16.13
CA ARG A 105 -16.70 -2.99 15.33
C ARG A 105 -17.43 -1.81 15.96
N GLN A 106 -18.63 -2.02 16.48
CA GLN A 106 -19.36 -0.98 17.20
C GLN A 106 -18.63 -0.55 18.47
N ALA A 107 -18.00 -1.48 19.19
CA ALA A 107 -17.13 -1.18 20.32
C ALA A 107 -15.92 -0.34 19.88
N ALA A 108 -15.25 -0.72 18.79
CA ALA A 108 -14.11 0.03 18.26
C ALA A 108 -14.50 1.46 17.81
N ASP A 109 -15.62 1.62 17.11
CA ASP A 109 -16.11 2.93 16.64
C ASP A 109 -16.53 3.82 17.83
N LYS A 110 -17.21 3.26 18.85
CA LYS A 110 -17.55 3.99 20.08
C LYS A 110 -16.31 4.46 20.84
N LEU A 111 -15.25 3.64 20.90
CA LEU A 111 -13.98 3.98 21.55
C LEU A 111 -13.16 5.00 20.75
N MET A 112 -13.16 4.91 19.42
CA MET A 112 -12.48 5.89 18.58
C MET A 112 -13.17 7.25 18.61
N GLY A 113 -14.51 7.28 18.54
CA GLY A 113 -15.29 8.52 18.62
C GLY A 113 -15.14 9.24 19.97
N SER A 114 -15.00 8.48 21.05
CA SER A 114 -14.77 9.03 22.39
C SER A 114 -13.34 9.59 22.54
N ALA A 115 -12.33 8.91 21.98
CA ALA A 115 -10.96 9.41 21.94
C ALA A 115 -10.83 10.71 21.13
N THR A 116 -11.53 10.83 19.99
CA THR A 116 -11.56 12.08 19.21
C THR A 116 -12.24 13.21 19.96
N GLY A 117 -13.33 12.93 20.71
CA GLY A 117 -14.02 13.94 21.51
C GLY A 117 -13.15 14.52 22.63
N VAL A 118 -12.29 13.71 23.27
CA VAL A 118 -11.32 14.19 24.28
C VAL A 118 -10.24 15.03 23.62
N LEU A 119 -9.76 14.62 22.45
CA LEU A 119 -8.74 15.36 21.72
C LEU A 119 -9.26 16.74 21.26
N ASP A 120 -10.51 16.81 20.79
CA ASP A 120 -11.16 18.06 20.40
C ASP A 120 -11.42 18.98 21.61
N ALA A 121 -11.83 18.41 22.76
CA ALA A 121 -11.98 19.18 23.99
C ALA A 121 -10.63 19.73 24.49
N ALA A 122 -9.58 18.90 24.45
CA ALA A 122 -8.23 19.29 24.89
C ALA A 122 -7.61 20.36 23.98
N THR A 123 -7.77 20.24 22.66
CA THR A 123 -7.30 21.24 21.69
C THR A 123 -8.09 22.54 21.82
N GLY A 124 -9.41 22.49 22.01
CA GLY A 124 -10.24 23.67 22.28
C GLY A 124 -9.81 24.41 23.55
N TRP A 125 -9.45 23.69 24.60
CA TRP A 125 -8.90 24.28 25.83
C TRP A 125 -7.53 24.94 25.61
N TYR A 126 -6.63 24.27 24.89
CA TYR A 126 -5.31 24.81 24.55
C TYR A 126 -5.42 26.12 23.75
N HIS A 127 -6.30 26.17 22.75
CA HIS A 127 -6.57 27.39 21.98
C HIS A 127 -7.19 28.50 22.83
N ALA A 128 -8.09 28.19 23.76
CA ALA A 128 -8.66 29.18 24.69
C ALA A 128 -7.63 29.72 25.70
N ALA A 129 -6.67 28.88 26.13
CA ALA A 129 -5.59 29.28 27.03
C ALA A 129 -4.61 30.26 26.37
N ILE A 130 -4.25 30.03 25.11
CA ILE A 130 -3.38 30.96 24.34
C ILE A 130 -4.07 32.31 24.12
N ASN A 131 -5.37 32.31 23.85
CA ASN A 131 -6.14 33.52 23.62
C ASN A 131 -6.57 34.25 24.91
N GLY A 132 -6.11 33.78 26.09
CA GLY A 132 -6.37 34.42 27.38
C GLY A 132 -7.80 34.28 27.91
N SER A 133 -8.64 33.43 27.28
CA SER A 133 -10.05 33.20 27.64
C SER A 133 -10.29 31.86 28.34
N ALA A 134 -9.22 31.13 28.70
CA ALA A 134 -9.33 29.91 29.49
C ALA A 134 -9.92 30.23 30.87
N THR A 135 -11.20 29.93 31.02
CA THR A 135 -11.92 29.96 32.29
C THR A 135 -11.98 28.56 32.89
N THR A 136 -12.23 28.47 34.20
CA THR A 136 -12.45 27.20 34.93
C THR A 136 -13.53 26.33 34.26
N ALA A 137 -14.47 26.93 33.53
CA ALA A 137 -15.49 26.23 32.76
C ALA A 137 -14.91 25.39 31.60
N THR A 138 -13.86 25.89 30.93
CA THR A 138 -13.21 25.16 29.82
C THR A 138 -12.31 24.02 30.30
N ALA A 139 -11.73 24.13 31.51
CA ALA A 139 -11.06 23.01 32.19
C ALA A 139 -12.08 21.95 32.66
N GLY A 140 -13.27 22.39 33.10
CA GLY A 140 -14.40 21.51 33.40
C GLY A 140 -14.84 20.68 32.20
N ALA A 141 -14.91 21.28 31.01
CA ALA A 141 -15.29 20.59 29.77
C ALA A 141 -14.33 19.45 29.38
N VAL A 142 -13.02 19.63 29.59
CA VAL A 142 -12.03 18.56 29.37
C VAL A 142 -12.23 17.43 30.39
N GLN A 143 -12.47 17.77 31.65
CA GLN A 143 -12.67 16.79 32.71
C GLN A 143 -13.99 16.01 32.55
N GLU A 144 -15.04 16.67 32.06
CA GLU A 144 -16.31 16.03 31.68
C GLU A 144 -16.12 15.09 30.48
N ALA A 145 -15.39 15.50 29.46
CA ALA A 145 -15.08 14.64 28.31
C ALA A 145 -14.32 13.37 28.76
N VAL A 146 -13.31 13.52 29.62
CA VAL A 146 -12.53 12.39 30.17
C VAL A 146 -13.42 11.46 31.01
N THR A 147 -14.34 12.01 31.81
CA THR A 147 -15.27 11.22 32.63
C THR A 147 -16.26 10.45 31.75
N GLN A 148 -16.78 11.07 30.69
CA GLN A 148 -17.63 10.41 29.70
C GLN A 148 -16.88 9.28 28.98
N VAL A 149 -15.61 9.45 28.63
CA VAL A 149 -14.81 8.34 28.06
C VAL A 149 -14.64 7.20 29.05
N ALA A 150 -14.37 7.49 30.32
CA ALA A 150 -14.24 6.47 31.35
C ALA A 150 -15.54 5.64 31.50
N GLU A 151 -16.70 6.30 31.44
CA GLU A 151 -18.00 5.60 31.45
C GLU A 151 -18.24 4.78 30.18
N ARG A 152 -17.94 5.33 29.00
CA ARG A 152 -18.11 4.62 27.71
C ARG A 152 -17.16 3.43 27.56
N VAL A 153 -15.95 3.53 28.09
CA VAL A 153 -15.01 2.40 28.15
C VAL A 153 -15.55 1.30 29.06
N LYS A 154 -16.11 1.67 30.22
CA LYS A 154 -16.72 0.71 31.15
C LYS A 154 -17.94 0.01 30.56
N GLU A 155 -18.77 0.73 29.80
CA GLU A 155 -19.90 0.18 29.05
C GLU A 155 -19.43 -0.84 28.01
N VAL A 156 -18.40 -0.50 27.22
CA VAL A 156 -17.84 -1.40 26.20
C VAL A 156 -17.17 -2.63 26.80
N VAL A 157 -16.49 -2.50 27.94
CA VAL A 157 -15.83 -3.64 28.62
C VAL A 157 -16.83 -4.51 29.38
N GLY A 158 -17.96 -3.96 29.83
CA GLY A 158 -19.01 -4.72 30.51
C GLY A 158 -19.94 -5.51 29.58
N GLU A 159 -19.98 -5.16 28.30
CA GLU A 159 -20.74 -5.87 27.25
C GLU A 159 -19.94 -6.99 26.54
N VAL A 160 -18.65 -7.16 26.84
CA VAL A 160 -17.78 -8.25 26.33
C VAL A 160 -17.69 -9.39 27.33
#